data_AF-A0A0F3GJ77-F1
#
_entry.id   AF-A0A0F3GJ77-F1
#
_cell.length_a   1.000
_cell.length_b   1.000
_cell.length_c   1.000
_cell.angle_alpha   90.00
_cell.angle_beta   90.00
_cell.angle_gamma   90.00
#
_symmetry.space_group_name_H-M   'P 1'
#
loop_
_entity.id
_entity.type
_entity.pdbx_description
1 polymer ?
#
loop_
_entity_poly.entity_id
_entity_poly.type
_entity_poly.pdbx_seq_one_letter_code
_entity_poly.pdbx_strand_id
1 'polypeptide(L)' 'MKGTNITGGDYVVKGITEDWDIKGVGDFNGDGKSDIVWQNTKDGDVYMYLMDGTK' A
#
# COMPACT_ATOMS: atom_id res chain seq x y z
N MET A 1 5.60 14.95 9.07
CA MET A 1 6.09 14.55 7.73
C MET A 1 5.74 15.62 6.71
N LYS A 2 6.67 16.01 5.82
CA LYS A 2 6.32 16.77 4.61
C LYS A 2 5.86 15.77 3.55
N GLY A 3 4.56 15.74 3.30
CA GLY A 3 3.97 14.89 2.27
C GLY A 3 4.57 15.21 0.90
N THR A 4 4.85 14.17 0.13
CA THR A 4 5.21 14.27 -1.28
C THR A 4 3.96 14.69 -2.05
N ASN A 5 3.96 15.91 -2.58
CA ASN A 5 2.90 16.35 -3.48
C ASN A 5 3.09 15.66 -4.83
N ILE A 6 2.23 14.71 -5.17
CA ILE A 6 2.24 14.06 -6.49
C ILE A 6 1.37 14.90 -7.44
N THR A 7 2.01 15.63 -8.36
CA THR A 7 1.38 16.61 -9.26
C THR A 7 0.93 16.02 -10.61
N GLY A 8 0.84 14.69 -10.71
CA GLY A 8 0.45 13.92 -11.89
C GLY A 8 0.73 12.44 -11.63
N GLY A 9 0.07 11.52 -12.36
CA GLY A 9 0.09 10.07 -12.14
C GLY A 9 1.51 9.47 -12.11
N ASP A 10 2.14 9.58 -10.96
CA ASP A 10 3.47 9.12 -10.65
C ASP A 10 3.37 8.28 -9.39
N TYR A 11 4.29 7.35 -9.26
CA TYR A 11 4.15 6.26 -8.33
C TYR A 11 4.92 6.57 -7.02
N VAL A 12 4.19 6.54 -5.90
CA VAL A 12 4.68 6.74 -4.52
C VAL A 12 5.85 5.81 -4.15
N VAL A 13 5.99 4.65 -4.81
CA VAL A 13 7.10 3.70 -4.70
C VAL A 13 7.53 3.33 -6.13
N LYS A 14 8.75 2.85 -6.40
CA LYS A 14 9.08 2.31 -7.74
C LYS A 14 8.97 0.78 -7.67
N GLY A 15 7.93 0.16 -8.25
CA GLY A 15 7.79 -1.32 -8.31
C GLY A 15 6.39 -1.98 -8.52
N ILE A 16 5.32 -1.45 -7.92
CA ILE A 16 3.88 -1.71 -8.15
C ILE A 16 3.51 -1.23 -9.57
N THR A 17 3.48 -2.16 -10.50
CA THR A 17 2.89 -1.94 -11.82
C THR A 17 1.40 -1.65 -11.69
N GLU A 18 0.75 -1.23 -12.78
CA GLU A 18 -0.72 -1.03 -12.85
C GLU A 18 -1.53 -2.29 -12.48
N ASP A 19 -0.86 -3.43 -12.35
CA ASP A 19 -1.47 -4.73 -12.08
C ASP A 19 -1.87 -4.91 -10.62
N TRP A 20 -1.52 -4.01 -9.71
CA TRP A 20 -1.79 -4.16 -8.28
C TRP A 20 -2.95 -3.29 -7.82
N ASP A 21 -3.98 -3.95 -7.29
CA ASP A 21 -5.12 -3.29 -6.66
C ASP A 21 -4.99 -3.31 -5.14
N ILE A 22 -5.39 -2.21 -4.47
CA ILE A 22 -5.67 -2.25 -3.04
C ILE A 22 -6.94 -3.07 -2.84
N LYS A 23 -6.84 -4.18 -2.08
CA LYS A 23 -7.98 -5.02 -1.73
C LYS A 23 -8.47 -4.79 -0.30
N GLY A 24 -7.63 -4.25 0.57
CA GLY A 24 -8.01 -4.00 1.96
C GLY A 24 -7.14 -2.98 2.66
N VAL A 25 -7.75 -2.29 3.61
CA VAL A 25 -7.09 -1.41 4.58
C VAL A 25 -7.69 -1.72 5.95
N GLY A 26 -6.84 -1.99 6.94
CA GLY A 26 -7.29 -2.38 8.28
C GLY A 26 -6.12 -2.84 9.15
N ASP A 27 -6.33 -2.96 10.47
CA ASP A 27 -5.33 -3.51 11.39
C ASP A 27 -5.32 -5.03 11.27
N PHE A 28 -4.38 -5.56 10.48
CA PHE A 28 -4.30 -6.98 10.18
C PHE A 28 -3.31 -7.72 11.09
N ASN A 29 -2.35 -7.01 11.70
CA ASN A 29 -1.36 -7.57 12.61
C ASN A 29 -1.68 -7.37 14.11
N GLY A 30 -2.70 -6.55 14.45
CA GLY A 30 -3.16 -6.27 15.81
C GLY A 30 -2.34 -5.22 16.55
N ASP A 31 -1.55 -4.39 15.87
CA ASP A 31 -0.71 -3.36 16.50
C ASP A 31 -1.43 -2.03 16.75
N GLY A 32 -2.72 -1.95 16.40
CA GLY A 32 -3.55 -0.76 16.53
C GLY A 32 -3.35 0.27 15.41
N LYS A 33 -2.59 -0.06 14.36
CA LYS A 33 -2.38 0.77 13.17
C LYS A 33 -3.03 0.10 11.97
N SER A 34 -3.41 0.91 10.99
CA SER A 34 -3.95 0.37 9.75
C SER A 34 -2.81 -0.13 8.86
N ASP A 35 -2.97 -1.32 8.30
CA ASP A 35 -2.12 -1.94 7.30
C ASP A 35 -2.80 -1.90 5.92
N ILE A 36 -2.05 -2.23 4.85
CA ILE A 36 -2.58 -2.30 3.48
C ILE A 36 -2.36 -3.69 2.89
N VAL A 37 -3.38 -4.23 2.23
CA VAL A 37 -3.31 -5.44 1.41
C VAL A 37 -3.48 -5.07 -0.06
N TRP A 38 -2.52 -5.46 -0.89
CA TRP A 38 -2.63 -5.41 -2.34
C TRP A 38 -2.71 -6.81 -2.92
N GLN A 39 -3.36 -6.90 -4.07
CA GLN A 39 -3.38 -8.10 -4.89
C GLN A 39 -3.03 -7.78 -6.33
N ASN A 40 -2.11 -8.54 -6.89
CA ASN A 40 -1.80 -8.52 -8.30
C ASN A 40 -2.95 -9.16 -9.09
N THR A 41 -3.49 -8.42 -10.03
CA THR A 41 -4.65 -8.78 -10.85
C THR A 41 -4.31 -9.82 -11.94
N LYS A 42 -3.02 -10.00 -12.26
CA LYS A 42 -2.57 -10.94 -13.29
C LYS A 42 -2.38 -12.36 -12.76
N ASP A 43 -1.67 -12.51 -11.65
CA ASP A 43 -1.30 -13.81 -11.07
C ASP A 43 -1.96 -14.10 -9.72
N GLY A 44 -2.59 -13.09 -9.10
CA GLY A 44 -3.26 -13.24 -7.81
C GLY A 44 -2.32 -13.10 -6.61
N ASP A 45 -1.04 -12.76 -6.81
CA ASP A 45 -0.08 -12.58 -5.73
C ASP A 45 -0.59 -11.54 -4.73
N VAL A 46 -0.39 -11.82 -3.44
CA VAL A 46 -0.84 -10.96 -2.34
C VAL A 46 0.38 -10.40 -1.62
N TYR A 47 0.37 -9.08 -1.46
CA TYR A 47 1.38 -8.37 -0.70
C TYR A 47 0.70 -7.58 0.41
N MET A 48 1.30 -7.60 1.61
CA MET A 48 0.81 -6.85 2.76
C MET A 48 1.92 -5.91 3.25
N TYR A 49 1.57 -4.65 3.46
CA TYR A 49 2.46 -3.68 4.09
C TYR A 49 1.95 -3.36 5.48
N LEU A 50 2.72 -3.81 6.46
CA LEU A 50 2.50 -3.49 7.87
C LEU A 50 2.96 -2.06 8.11
N MET A 51 2.05 -1.17 8.50
CA MET A 51 2.37 0.25 8.61
C MET A 51 2.68 0.64 10.04
N ASP A 52 3.88 1.17 10.26
CA ASP A 52 4.27 1.64 11.59
C ASP A 52 3.83 3.08 11.92
N GLY A 53 3.10 3.73 11.02
CA GLY A 53 2.73 5.14 11.14
C GLY A 53 3.96 6.05 11.25
N THR A 54 3.74 7.34 11.52
CA THR A 54 4.81 8.25 11.92
C THR A 54 4.44 8.99 13.17
N LYS A 55 5.41 9.12 14.08
CA LYS A 55 5.34 10.07 15.20
C LYS A 55 5.19 11.50 14.68
#